data_AF-A0A2U1NYS0-F1
#
_entry.id   AF-A0A2U1NYS0-F1
#
_cell.length_a   1.000
_cell.length_b   1.000
_cell.length_c   1.000
_cell.angle_alpha   90.00
_cell.angle_beta   90.00
_cell.angle_gamma   90.00
#
_symmetry.space_group_name_H-M   'P 1'
#
loop_
_entity.id
_entity.type
_entity.pdbx_description
1 polymer ?
#
loop_
_entity_poly.entity_id
_entity_poly.type
_entity_poly.pdbx_seq_one_letter_code
_entity_poly.pdbx_strand_id
1 'polypeptide(L)'
;MPSANLLLYFQDDVSVVDHWLVNGKHYAQTSEEWLKRMDKNIKAIKPIMESTYGKDSAVKWTVYWRTFFISVAELFGYNNGEEWMVTHYLFKKK
;
A
#
# COMPACT_ATOMS: atom_id res chain seq x y z
N MET A 1 8.39 3.57 -4.76
CA MET A 1 7.89 4.68 -3.91
C MET A 1 8.80 5.87 -4.16
N PRO A 2 8.27 7.05 -4.53
CA PRO A 2 9.10 8.26 -4.62
C PRO A 2 9.69 8.61 -3.25
N SER A 3 10.80 9.34 -3.23
CA SER A 3 11.36 9.86 -1.98
C SER A 3 10.40 10.88 -1.36
N ALA A 4 10.42 10.99 -0.03
CA ALA A 4 9.57 11.90 0.73
C ALA A 4 9.82 13.40 0.45
N ASN A 5 10.88 13.74 -0.29
CA ASN A 5 11.18 15.11 -0.69
C ASN A 5 10.95 15.36 -2.19
N LEU A 6 10.55 14.36 -2.98
CA LEU A 6 10.51 14.47 -4.44
C LEU A 6 9.63 15.65 -4.89
N LEU A 7 8.43 15.79 -4.32
CA LEU A 7 7.48 16.83 -4.77
C LEU A 7 7.83 18.24 -4.28
N LEU A 8 8.84 18.39 -3.42
CA LEU A 8 9.36 19.71 -3.06
C LEU A 8 10.09 20.39 -4.23
N TYR A 9 10.52 19.61 -5.23
CA TYR A 9 11.20 20.10 -6.43
C TYR A 9 10.26 20.44 -7.60
N PHE A 10 8.96 20.10 -7.50
CA PHE A 10 7.98 20.29 -8.59
C PHE A 10 6.89 21.30 -8.15
N GLN A 11 7.24 22.58 -8.15
CA GLN A 11 6.40 23.67 -7.64
C GLN A 11 6.21 24.82 -8.66
N ASP A 12 6.17 24.47 -9.94
CA ASP A 12 5.96 25.43 -11.03
C ASP A 12 4.54 26.00 -10.99
N ASP A 13 3.53 25.14 -10.85
CA ASP A 13 2.10 25.50 -10.86
C ASP A 13 1.44 25.55 -9.47
N VAL A 14 2.09 24.95 -8.47
CA VAL A 14 1.61 24.87 -7.08
C VAL A 14 2.73 25.22 -6.11
N SER A 15 2.37 25.52 -4.87
CA SER A 15 3.34 25.74 -3.79
C SER A 15 2.95 24.95 -2.55
N VAL A 16 3.93 24.27 -1.95
CA VAL A 16 3.76 23.51 -0.71
C VAL A 16 3.41 24.49 0.41
N VAL A 17 2.29 24.20 1.08
CA VAL A 17 1.85 24.87 2.30
C VAL A 17 2.37 24.12 3.51
N ASP A 18 2.28 22.79 3.48
CA ASP A 18 2.71 21.93 4.57
C ASP A 18 3.03 20.50 4.08
N HIS A 19 3.78 19.76 4.89
CA HIS A 19 4.33 18.45 4.55
C HIS A 19 4.50 17.58 5.81
N TRP A 20 3.93 16.38 5.80
CA TRP A 20 3.98 15.45 6.91
C TRP A 20 4.44 14.06 6.49
N LEU A 21 5.18 13.42 7.38
CA LEU A 21 5.56 12.02 7.29
C LEU A 21 4.72 11.20 8.25
N VAL A 22 4.24 10.07 7.77
CA VAL A 22 3.55 9.06 8.57
C VAL A 22 4.40 7.80 8.53
N ASN A 23 4.88 7.37 9.70
CA ASN A 23 5.75 6.21 9.86
C ASN A 23 5.19 4.97 9.14
N GLY A 24 6.06 4.17 8.52
CA GLY A 24 5.69 3.03 7.69
C GLY A 24 4.86 1.96 8.40
N LYS A 25 4.98 1.83 9.72
CA LYS A 25 4.22 0.86 10.52
C LYS A 25 2.72 0.97 10.32
N HIS A 26 2.19 2.17 10.07
CA HIS A 26 0.76 2.33 9.81
C HIS A 26 0.32 1.55 8.56
N TYR A 27 1.10 1.62 7.47
CA TYR A 27 0.76 0.89 6.25
C TYR A 27 1.11 -0.60 6.35
N ALA A 28 2.17 -0.92 7.10
CA ALA A 28 2.52 -2.30 7.40
C ALA A 28 1.38 -3.04 8.13
N GLN A 29 0.88 -2.45 9.22
CA GLN A 29 -0.26 -2.97 9.99
C GLN A 29 -1.52 -3.08 9.13
N THR A 30 -1.78 -2.06 8.30
CA THR A 30 -2.92 -2.10 7.36
C THR A 30 -2.85 -3.31 6.44
N SER A 31 -1.67 -3.56 5.83
CA SER A 31 -1.47 -4.68 4.91
C SER A 31 -1.54 -6.03 5.63
N GLU A 32 -1.01 -6.12 6.84
CA GLU A 32 -1.09 -7.33 7.67
C GLU A 32 -2.56 -7.65 8.04
N GLU A 33 -3.35 -6.65 8.41
CA GLU A 33 -4.77 -6.83 8.70
C GLU A 33 -5.60 -7.18 7.46
N TRP A 34 -5.22 -6.68 6.27
CA TRP A 34 -5.82 -7.12 5.02
C TRP A 34 -5.51 -8.58 4.70
N LEU A 35 -4.26 -9.01 4.89
CA LEU A 35 -3.87 -10.42 4.72
C LEU A 35 -4.66 -11.33 5.68
N LYS A 36 -4.70 -10.99 6.98
CA LYS A 36 -5.45 -11.76 7.98
C LYS A 36 -6.93 -11.88 7.61
N ARG A 37 -7.55 -10.79 7.18
CA ARG A 37 -8.96 -10.78 6.74
C ARG A 37 -9.16 -11.61 5.49
N MET A 38 -8.25 -11.54 4.51
CA MET A 38 -8.30 -12.35 3.30
C MET A 38 -8.24 -13.84 3.63
N ASP A 39 -7.25 -14.25 4.42
CA ASP A 39 -7.04 -15.65 4.79
C ASP A 39 -8.23 -16.20 5.60
N LYS A 40 -8.79 -15.40 6.54
CA LYS A 40 -10.00 -15.76 7.30
C LYS A 40 -11.23 -15.97 6.41
N ASN A 41 -11.33 -15.25 5.29
CA ASN A 41 -12.49 -15.25 4.40
C ASN A 41 -12.22 -15.97 3.07
N ILE A 42 -11.20 -16.83 2.99
CA ILE A 42 -10.76 -17.43 1.72
C ILE A 42 -11.86 -18.21 0.99
N LYS A 43 -12.77 -18.83 1.73
CA LYS A 43 -13.92 -19.56 1.16
C LYS A 43 -14.89 -18.63 0.43
N ALA A 44 -15.11 -17.43 0.94
CA ALA A 44 -15.96 -16.42 0.31
C ALA A 44 -15.22 -15.68 -0.82
N ILE A 45 -13.90 -15.53 -0.72
CA ILE A 45 -13.08 -14.87 -1.74
C ILE A 45 -12.87 -15.74 -2.97
N LYS A 46 -12.75 -17.07 -2.81
CA LYS A 46 -12.56 -18.00 -3.93
C LYS A 46 -13.55 -17.79 -5.09
N PRO A 47 -14.90 -17.79 -4.89
CA PRO A 47 -15.83 -17.56 -6.00
C PRO A 47 -15.69 -16.18 -6.65
N ILE A 48 -15.28 -15.15 -5.89
CA ILE A 48 -15.00 -13.81 -6.43
C ILE A 48 -13.77 -13.86 -7.35
N MET A 49 -12.72 -14.58 -6.95
CA MET A 49 -11.51 -14.73 -7.76
C MET A 49 -11.81 -15.53 -9.04
N GLU A 50 -12.61 -16.59 -8.94
CA GLU A 50 -13.04 -17.39 -10.10
C GLU A 50 -13.90 -16.57 -11.07
N SER A 51 -14.84 -15.75 -10.58
CA SER A 51 -15.68 -14.92 -11.44
C SER A 51 -14.93 -13.74 -12.07
N THR A 52 -13.93 -13.20 -11.38
CA THR A 52 -13.16 -12.03 -11.84
C THR A 52 -12.04 -12.43 -12.80
N TYR A 53 -11.31 -13.51 -12.49
CA TYR A 53 -10.08 -13.88 -13.19
C TYR A 53 -10.17 -15.22 -13.94
N GLY A 54 -11.29 -15.94 -13.83
CA GLY A 54 -11.46 -17.28 -14.39
C GLY A 54 -10.92 -18.37 -13.46
N LYS A 55 -11.52 -19.55 -13.53
CA LYS A 55 -11.20 -20.70 -12.65
C LYS A 55 -9.72 -21.09 -12.73
N ASP A 56 -9.14 -21.09 -13.92
CA ASP A 56 -7.75 -21.50 -14.15
C ASP A 56 -6.73 -20.50 -13.57
N SER A 57 -7.14 -19.25 -13.35
CA SER A 57 -6.26 -18.19 -12.81
C SER A 57 -6.62 -17.75 -11.39
N ALA A 58 -7.73 -18.22 -10.82
CA ALA A 58 -8.19 -17.82 -9.50
C ALA A 58 -7.14 -18.06 -8.39
N VAL A 59 -6.45 -19.20 -8.44
CA VAL A 59 -5.38 -19.52 -7.47
C VAL A 59 -4.20 -18.57 -7.63
N LYS A 60 -3.76 -18.31 -8.87
CA LYS A 60 -2.68 -17.38 -9.19
C LYS A 60 -2.95 -15.99 -8.61
N TRP A 61 -4.15 -15.45 -8.86
CA TRP A 61 -4.51 -14.12 -8.37
C TRP A 61 -4.72 -14.07 -6.86
N THR A 62 -5.25 -15.13 -6.26
CA THR A 62 -5.31 -15.27 -4.80
C THR A 62 -3.90 -15.17 -4.19
N VAL A 63 -2.93 -15.90 -4.76
CA VAL A 63 -1.53 -15.84 -4.29
C VAL A 63 -0.94 -14.45 -4.52
N TYR A 64 -1.18 -13.82 -5.67
CA TYR A 64 -0.66 -12.48 -5.96
C TYR A 64 -1.14 -11.43 -4.95
N TRP A 65 -2.42 -11.44 -4.58
CA TRP A 65 -2.93 -10.55 -3.54
C TRP A 65 -2.29 -10.81 -2.18
N ARG A 66 -2.13 -12.08 -1.79
CA ARG A 66 -1.44 -12.43 -0.54
C ARG A 66 0.01 -11.97 -0.56
N THR A 67 0.74 -12.25 -1.64
CA THR A 67 2.13 -11.82 -1.81
C THR A 67 2.24 -10.31 -1.76
N PHE A 68 1.33 -9.57 -2.40
CA PHE A 68 1.29 -8.12 -2.33
C PHE A 68 1.15 -7.63 -0.88
N PHE A 69 0.19 -8.13 -0.12
CA PHE A 69 0.02 -7.72 1.28
C PHE A 69 1.23 -8.07 2.15
N ILE A 70 1.82 -9.26 1.97
CA ILE A 70 3.04 -9.67 2.67
C ILE A 70 4.19 -8.72 2.33
N SER A 71 4.44 -8.48 1.04
CA SER A 71 5.54 -7.63 0.60
C SER A 71 5.39 -6.18 1.10
N VAL A 72 4.18 -5.63 1.10
CA VAL A 72 3.94 -4.29 1.65
C VAL A 72 4.13 -4.27 3.17
N ALA A 73 3.63 -5.28 3.89
CA ALA A 73 3.81 -5.38 5.33
C ALA A 73 5.28 -5.39 5.74
N GLU A 74 6.09 -6.25 5.11
CA GLU A 74 7.52 -6.35 5.39
C GLU A 74 8.30 -5.10 4.99
N LEU A 75 8.04 -4.58 3.78
CA LEU A 75 8.74 -3.40 3.27
C LEU A 75 8.50 -2.17 4.17
N PHE A 76 7.24 -1.88 4.51
CA PHE A 76 6.90 -0.72 5.33
C PHE A 76 7.15 -0.92 6.81
N GLY A 77 7.27 -2.16 7.28
CA GLY A 77 7.65 -2.48 8.66
C GLY A 77 9.16 -2.42 8.91
N TYR A 78 9.96 -2.44 7.84
CA TYR A 78 11.41 -2.51 7.90
C TYR A 78 12.03 -1.33 8.67
N ASN A 79 13.08 -1.61 9.44
CA ASN A 79 13.77 -0.65 10.32
C ASN A 79 12.79 0.19 11.17
N ASN A 80 11.83 -0.47 11.83
CA ASN A 80 10.82 0.18 12.67
C ASN A 80 9.91 1.17 11.90
N GLY A 81 9.78 1.01 10.59
CA GLY A 81 8.96 1.86 9.71
C GLY A 81 9.62 3.17 9.29
N GLU A 82 10.94 3.29 9.42
CA GLU A 82 11.69 4.52 9.17
C GLU A 82 12.34 4.61 7.77
N GLU A 83 12.27 3.54 6.96
CA GLU A 83 12.79 3.57 5.57
C GLU A 83 11.71 3.90 4.53
N TRP A 84 10.61 3.13 4.53
CA TRP A 84 9.46 3.36 3.67
C TRP A 84 8.29 3.88 4.48
N MET A 85 7.67 4.96 4.02
CA MET A 85 6.68 5.74 4.78
C MET A 85 5.64 6.35 3.86
N VAL A 86 4.58 6.92 4.45
CA VAL A 86 3.56 7.67 3.71
C VAL A 86 3.85 9.15 3.86
N THR A 87 3.84 9.87 2.74
CA THR A 87 4.07 11.31 2.71
C THR A 87 2.79 12.04 2.31
N HIS A 88 2.36 12.99 3.13
CA HIS A 88 1.26 13.90 2.83
C HIS A 88 1.79 15.29 2.51
N TYR A 89 1.27 15.89 1.44
CA TYR A 89 1.60 17.24 1.03
C TYR A 89 0.31 18.05 0.92
N LEU A 90 0.29 19.24 1.51
CA LEU A 90 -0.73 20.24 1.26
C LEU A 90 -0.16 21.27 0.29
N PHE A 91 -0.84 21.48 -0.83
CA PHE A 91 -0.46 22.47 -1.82
C PHE A 91 -1.51 23.58 -1.92
N LYS A 92 -1.07 24.80 -2.25
CA LYS A 92 -1.92 25.86 -2.79
C LYS A 92 -1.57 26.12 -4.24
N LYS A 93 -2.52 26.65 -5.01
CA LYS A 93 -2.25 27.18 -6.35
C LYS A 93 -1.28 28.36 -6.24
N LYS A 94 -0.34 28.44 -7.18
CA LYS A 94 0.56 29.57 -7.31
C LYS A 94 -0.12 30.78 -7.94
#